data_AF-A0A357T610-F1
#
_entry.id   AF-A0A357T610-F1
#
_cell.length_a   1.000
_cell.length_b   1.000
_cell.length_c   1.000
_cell.angle_alpha   90.00
_cell.angle_beta   90.00
_cell.angle_gamma   90.00
#
_symmetry.space_group_name_H-M   'P 1'
#
loop_
_entity.id
_entity.type
_entity.pdbx_description
1 polymer ?
#
loop_
_entity_poly.entity_id
_entity_poly.type
_entity_poly.pdbx_seq_one_letter_code
_entity_poly.pdbx_strand_id
1 'polypeptide(L)' 'MKLKEVQKLLNAQMLTGEHLLEQIEVKMICGSDLISDVLAFTKEKTLLLTGLTNPQVIRTA' A
#
# COMPACT_ATOMS: atom_id res chain seq x y z
N MET A 1 6.55 10.40 -0.55
CA MET A 1 7.31 10.13 0.69
C MET A 1 7.86 8.72 0.65
N LYS A 2 8.98 8.42 1.32
CA LYS A 2 9.49 7.05 1.35
C LYS A 2 8.53 6.13 2.10
N LEU A 3 8.44 4.86 1.68
CA LEU A 3 7.63 3.86 2.37
C LEU A 3 8.03 3.71 3.85
N LYS A 4 9.32 3.86 4.17
CA LYS A 4 9.81 3.91 5.56
C LYS A 4 9.15 5.00 6.41
N GLU A 5 8.89 6.16 5.83
CA GLU A 5 8.24 7.28 6.54
C GLU A 5 6.77 6.94 6.80
N VAL A 6 6.08 6.35 5.83
CA VAL A 6 4.70 5.87 6.00
C VAL A 6 4.62 4.82 7.11
N GLN A 7 5.53 3.84 7.10
CA GLN A 7 5.59 2.79 8.12
C GLN A 7 5.73 3.37 9.53
N LYS A 8 6.59 4.39 9.70
CA LYS A 8 6.75 5.09 10.98
C LYS A 8 5.51 5.86 11.39
N LEU A 9 4.89 6.62 10.47
CA LEU A 9 3.70 7.42 10.75
C LEU A 9 2.50 6.57 11.17
N LEU A 10 2.32 5.42 10.53
CA LEU A 10 1.24 4.48 10.85
C LEU A 10 1.56 3.57 12.03
N ASN A 11 2.78 3.64 12.58
CA ASN A 11 3.30 2.66 13.54
C ASN A 11 3.05 1.21 13.07
N ALA A 12 3.28 0.96 11.78
CA ALA A 12 2.89 -0.29 11.13
C ALA A 12 3.94 -1.40 11.36
N GLN A 13 3.45 -2.63 11.54
CA GLN A 13 4.29 -3.84 11.55
C GLN A 13 4.52 -4.31 10.10
N MET A 14 5.78 -4.58 9.76
CA MET A 14 6.12 -5.18 8.47
C MET A 14 5.94 -6.70 8.53
N LEU A 15 5.27 -7.25 7.51
CA LEU A 15 5.13 -8.70 7.35
C LEU A 15 6.15 -9.26 6.34
N THR A 16 6.59 -8.44 5.38
CA THR A 16 7.56 -8.81 4.34
C THR A 16 8.20 -7.58 3.73
N GLY A 17 9.28 -7.75 2.96
CA GLY A 17 9.84 -6.69 2.12
C GLY A 17 10.55 -5.56 2.87
N GLU A 18 11.08 -5.80 4.07
CA GLU A 18 11.76 -4.76 4.88
C GLU A 18 12.90 -4.06 4.13
N HIS A 19 13.63 -4.80 3.30
CA HIS A 19 14.72 -4.29 2.46
C HIS A 19 14.26 -3.25 1.41
N LEU A 20 12.96 -3.19 1.11
CA LEU A 20 12.37 -2.27 0.12
C LEU A 20 11.95 -0.92 0.73
N LEU A 21 11.85 -0.81 2.06
CA LEU A 21 11.29 0.37 2.74
C LEU A 21 12.00 1.68 2.37
N GLU A 22 13.32 1.62 2.19
CA GLU A 22 14.16 2.78 1.85
C GLU A 22 14.18 3.08 0.34
N GLN A 23 13.77 2.11 -0.49
CA GLN A 23 13.85 2.15 -1.95
C GLN A 23 12.52 2.61 -2.58
N ILE A 24 11.39 2.28 -1.95
CA ILE A 24 10.07 2.59 -2.46
C ILE A 24 9.68 4.02 -2.09
N GLU A 25 9.38 4.80 -3.11
CA GLU A 25 8.75 6.10 -2.99
C GLU A 25 7.24 5.95 -3.20
N VAL A 26 6.44 6.38 -2.22
CA VAL A 26 4.98 6.44 -2.31
C VAL A 26 4.57 7.80 -2.89
N LYS A 27 3.87 7.79 -4.03
CA LYS A 27 3.39 9.00 -4.72
C LYS A 27 1.91 9.28 -4.46
N MET A 28 1.13 8.24 -4.18
CA MET A 28 -0.30 8.33 -3.96
C MET A 28 -0.73 7.29 -2.94
N ILE A 29 -1.85 7.55 -2.26
CA ILE A 29 -2.50 6.58 -1.37
C ILE A 29 -3.94 6.42 -1.87
N CYS A 30 -4.42 5.18 -1.90
CA CYS A 30 -5.81 4.82 -2.13
C CYS A 30 -6.33 4.08 -0.90
N GLY A 31 -7.39 4.59 -0.28
CA GLY A 31 -8.11 3.89 0.77
C GLY A 31 -9.39 3.31 0.21
N SER A 32 -9.47 2.00 -0.01
CA SER A 32 -10.69 1.37 -0.55
C SER A 32 -10.74 -0.13 -0.23
N ASP A 33 -11.95 -0.62 -0.02
CA ASP A 33 -12.26 -2.05 0.09
C ASP A 33 -12.84 -2.62 -1.21
N LEU A 34 -13.17 -1.76 -2.18
CA LEU A 34 -13.71 -2.16 -3.48
C LEU A 34 -12.58 -2.27 -4.50
N ILE A 35 -12.31 -3.49 -4.97
CA ILE A 35 -11.31 -3.76 -6.01
C ILE A 35 -11.58 -2.91 -7.27
N SER A 36 -12.85 -2.67 -7.62
CA SER A 36 -13.22 -1.80 -8.75
C SER A 36 -12.63 -0.40 -8.64
N ASP A 37 -12.68 0.18 -7.44
CA ASP A 37 -12.21 1.53 -7.19
C ASP A 37 -10.68 1.55 -7.16
N VAL A 38 -10.05 0.52 -6.58
CA VAL A 38 -8.60 0.35 -6.62
C VAL A 38 -8.14 0.34 -8.08
N LEU A 39 -8.76 -0.48 -8.94
CA LEU A 39 -8.37 -0.62 -10.34
C LEU A 39 -8.67 0.64 -11.17
N ALA A 40 -9.75 1.37 -10.88
CA ALA A 40 -10.13 2.55 -11.64
C ALA A 40 -9.27 3.79 -11.30
N PHE A 41 -8.79 3.91 -10.06
CA PHE A 41 -8.20 5.14 -9.56
C PHE A 41 -6.72 5.05 -9.14
N THR A 42 -6.13 3.86 -9.13
CA THR A 42 -4.69 3.70 -8.84
C THR A 42 -3.81 4.24 -9.96
N LYS A 43 -2.66 4.78 -9.55
CA LYS A 43 -1.56 5.19 -10.44
C LYS A 43 -0.27 4.49 -10.03
N GLU A 44 0.79 4.67 -10.82
CA GLU A 44 2.11 4.17 -10.49
C GLU A 44 2.53 4.60 -9.06
N LYS A 45 3.08 3.66 -8.29
CA LYS A 45 3.55 3.88 -6.90
C LYS A 45 2.44 4.36 -5.95
N THR A 46 1.24 3.79 -6.09
CA THR A 46 0.13 3.96 -5.13
C THR A 46 0.26 2.96 -3.99
N LEU A 47 0.03 3.42 -2.76
CA LEU A 47 -0.14 2.58 -1.58
C LEU A 47 -1.64 2.31 -1.35
N LEU A 48 -2.04 1.04 -1.26
CA LEU A 48 -3.40 0.65 -0.88
C LEU A 48 -3.53 0.54 0.65
N LEU A 49 -4.52 1.22 1.22
CA LEU A 49 -4.95 1.07 2.62
C LEU A 49 -6.34 0.42 2.63
N THR A 50 -6.46 -0.75 3.27
CA THR A 50 -7.72 -1.52 3.33
C THR A 50 -7.76 -2.35 4.61
N GLY A 51 -8.96 -2.64 5.09
CA GLY A 51 -9.20 -3.58 6.19
C GLY A 51 -9.24 -5.05 5.76
N LEU A 52 -9.16 -5.33 4.45
CA LEU A 52 -9.32 -6.67 3.90
C LEU A 52 -7.97 -7.37 3.68
N THR A 53 -7.84 -8.60 4.17
CA THR A 53 -6.60 -9.40 4.07
C THR A 53 -6.76 -10.67 3.22
N ASN A 54 -7.86 -10.77 2.48
CA ASN A 54 -8.08 -11.93 1.63
C ASN A 54 -7.09 -11.95 0.43
N PRO A 55 -6.76 -13.13 -0.12
CA PRO A 55 -5.76 -13.23 -1.18
C PRO A 55 -6.08 -12.46 -2.48
N GLN A 56 -7.35 -12.15 -2.74
CA GLN A 56 -7.74 -11.41 -3.95
C GLN A 56 -7.29 -9.95 -3.82
N VAL A 57 -7.53 -9.33 -2.66
CA VAL A 57 -7.11 -7.95 -2.37
C VAL A 57 -5.59 -7.82 -2.40
N ILE A 58 -4.86 -8.78 -1.81
CA ILE A 58 -3.38 -8.75 -1.81
C ILE A 58 -2.79 -8.81 -3.22
N ARG A 59 -3.42 -9.54 -4.16
CA ARG A 59 -2.95 -9.62 -5.56
C ARG A 59 -3.28 -8.38 -6.38
N THR A 60 -4.23 -7.56 -5.94
CA THR A 60 -4.59 -6.31 -6.61
C THR A 60 -3.62 -5.18 -6.25
N ALA A 61 -3.09 -5.17 -5.03
CA ALA A 61 -2.12 -4.19 -4.54
C ALA A 61 -0.74 -4.35 -5.20
#